data_AF-A0A7K2YCP4-F1
#
_entry.id   AF-A0A7K2YCP4-F1
#
_cell.length_a   1.000
_cell.length_b   1.000
_cell.length_c   1.000
_cell.angle_alpha   90.00
_cell.angle_beta   90.00
_cell.angle_gamma   90.00
#
_symmetry.space_group_name_H-M   'P 1'
#
loop_
_entity.id
_entity.type
_entity.pdbx_description
1 polymer ?
#
loop_
_entity_poly.entity_id
_entity_poly.type
_entity_poly.pdbx_seq_one_letter_code
_entity_poly.pdbx_strand_id
1 'polypeptide(L)'
;MTNSGAHGFSEILYAYTSGANNNGSAFAGLNADTQWFNSTIGIAMLLGRFLPMVFVLALAGSLAEQKPVPETAGTLRTDKPLYTGLLVGTILIITGLTYFPA
;
A
#
# COMPACT_ATOMS: atom_id res chain seq x y z
N MET A 1 -13.93 20.89 -7.14
CA MET A 1 -13.17 20.82 -5.88
C MET A 1 -13.66 21.94 -5.01
N THR A 2 -13.98 21.67 -3.76
CA THR A 2 -14.53 22.65 -2.82
C THR A 2 -13.44 23.43 -2.08
N ASN A 3 -12.22 22.93 -2.06
CA ASN A 3 -11.09 23.51 -1.33
C ASN A 3 -9.94 23.90 -2.28
N SER A 4 -9.17 24.93 -1.91
CA SER A 4 -8.00 25.42 -2.65
C SER A 4 -6.70 25.27 -1.85
N GLY A 5 -5.56 25.56 -2.48
CA GLY A 5 -4.25 25.46 -1.85
C GLY A 5 -3.88 24.02 -1.44
N ALA A 6 -3.17 23.88 -0.33
CA ALA A 6 -2.68 22.57 0.15
C ALA A 6 -3.80 21.56 0.39
N HIS A 7 -4.96 22.00 0.90
CA HIS A 7 -6.07 21.09 1.16
C HIS A 7 -6.69 20.54 -0.13
N GLY A 8 -6.79 21.36 -1.18
CA GLY A 8 -7.24 20.89 -2.49
C GLY A 8 -6.30 19.84 -3.07
N PHE A 9 -4.99 20.02 -2.93
CA PHE A 9 -4.03 18.98 -3.32
C PHE A 9 -4.23 17.68 -2.50
N SER A 10 -4.40 17.79 -1.17
CA SER A 10 -4.66 16.63 -0.32
C SER A 10 -5.93 15.88 -0.69
N GLU A 11 -6.99 16.54 -1.17
CA GLU A 11 -8.21 15.87 -1.66
C GLU A 11 -7.91 14.94 -2.86
N ILE A 12 -7.08 15.40 -3.81
CA ILE A 12 -6.68 14.60 -4.97
C ILE A 12 -5.75 13.47 -4.51
N LEU A 13 -4.72 13.78 -3.72
CA LEU A 13 -3.78 12.79 -3.20
C LEU A 13 -4.50 11.68 -2.44
N TYR A 14 -5.45 12.04 -1.59
CA TYR A 14 -6.23 11.09 -0.80
C TYR A 14 -7.13 10.21 -1.67
N ALA A 15 -7.78 10.79 -2.70
CA ALA A 15 -8.61 10.02 -3.63
C ALA A 15 -7.82 8.91 -4.34
N TYR A 16 -6.63 9.23 -4.86
CA TYR A 16 -5.76 8.22 -5.48
C TYR A 16 -5.14 7.25 -4.48
N THR A 17 -4.71 7.73 -3.31
CA THR A 17 -4.16 6.86 -2.26
C THR A 17 -5.20 5.84 -1.80
N SER A 18 -6.42 6.28 -1.52
CA SER A 18 -7.53 5.41 -1.10
C SER A 18 -7.93 4.44 -2.21
N GLY A 19 -8.05 4.92 -3.46
CA GLY A 19 -8.38 4.08 -4.62
C GLY A 19 -7.32 3.02 -4.90
N ALA A 20 -6.05 3.40 -4.98
CA ALA A 20 -4.94 2.47 -5.22
C ALA A 20 -4.76 1.45 -4.09
N ASN A 21 -5.03 1.83 -2.83
CA ASN A 21 -5.01 0.89 -1.70
C ASN A 21 -6.34 0.16 -1.48
N ASN A 22 -7.32 0.30 -2.38
CA ASN A 22 -8.64 -0.32 -2.31
C ASN A 22 -9.37 -0.09 -0.96
N ASN A 23 -9.17 1.05 -0.30
CA ASN A 23 -9.81 1.39 0.97
C ASN A 23 -11.27 1.82 0.77
N GLY A 24 -11.51 2.75 -0.18
CA GLY A 24 -12.83 3.28 -0.50
C GLY A 24 -13.26 4.54 0.27
N SER A 25 -12.48 4.98 1.27
CA SER A 25 -12.70 6.27 1.94
C SER A 25 -12.45 7.45 1.00
N ALA A 26 -13.15 8.57 1.21
CA ALA A 26 -12.96 9.83 0.46
C ALA A 26 -13.19 11.06 1.35
N PHE A 27 -12.51 12.17 1.07
CA PHE A 27 -12.81 13.48 1.67
C PHE A 27 -14.13 14.08 1.14
N ALA A 28 -14.64 13.59 0.00
CA ALA A 28 -15.90 13.98 -0.61
C ALA A 28 -16.06 15.46 -1.04
N GLY A 29 -15.04 16.32 -0.88
CA GLY A 29 -14.99 17.66 -1.48
C GLY A 29 -14.49 17.70 -2.95
N LEU A 30 -13.85 16.61 -3.40
CA LEU A 30 -13.51 16.38 -4.80
C LEU A 30 -14.75 15.87 -5.56
N ASN A 31 -15.18 16.59 -6.59
CA ASN A 31 -16.17 16.07 -7.54
C ASN A 31 -15.49 15.04 -8.45
N ALA A 32 -15.46 13.79 -8.01
CA ALA A 32 -14.82 12.68 -8.71
C ALA A 32 -15.69 12.08 -9.81
N ASP A 33 -16.97 12.43 -9.92
CA ASP A 33 -17.86 11.91 -10.97
C ASP A 33 -17.63 12.64 -12.30
N THR A 34 -16.44 12.41 -12.84
CA THR A 34 -16.02 12.86 -14.15
C THR A 34 -15.39 11.69 -14.87
N GLN A 35 -15.47 11.67 -16.20
CA GLN A 35 -14.86 10.59 -16.99
C GLN A 35 -13.37 10.40 -16.65
N TRP A 36 -12.65 11.50 -16.40
CA TRP A 36 -11.24 11.45 -16.00
C TRP A 36 -11.03 10.68 -14.70
N PHE A 37 -11.60 11.17 -13.60
CA PHE A 37 -11.37 10.57 -12.27
C PHE A 37 -11.96 9.15 -12.17
N ASN A 38 -13.15 8.91 -12.74
CA ASN A 38 -13.73 7.57 -12.78
C ASN A 38 -12.78 6.57 -13.48
N SER A 39 -12.19 6.97 -14.60
CA SER A 39 -11.30 6.08 -15.37
C SER A 39 -9.96 5.88 -14.68
N THR A 40 -9.28 6.94 -14.25
CA THR A 40 -7.92 6.85 -13.69
C THR A 40 -7.91 6.23 -12.30
N ILE A 41 -8.87 6.57 -11.44
CA ILE A 41 -9.02 5.95 -10.12
C ILE A 41 -9.45 4.48 -10.29
N GLY A 42 -10.35 4.19 -11.24
CA GLY A 42 -10.71 2.81 -11.58
C GLY A 42 -9.50 1.97 -12.00
N ILE A 43 -8.64 2.51 -12.86
CA ILE A 43 -7.38 1.84 -13.25
C ILE A 43 -6.45 1.67 -12.03
N ALA A 44 -6.31 2.69 -11.19
CA ALA A 44 -5.49 2.61 -9.98
C ALA A 44 -6.02 1.50 -9.03
N MET A 45 -7.33 1.36 -8.89
CA MET A 45 -7.96 0.30 -8.10
C MET A 45 -7.69 -1.08 -8.69
N LEU A 46 -7.83 -1.25 -10.02
CA LEU A 46 -7.58 -2.52 -10.70
C LEU A 46 -6.12 -2.97 -10.52
N LEU A 47 -5.17 -2.06 -10.78
CA LEU A 47 -3.75 -2.34 -10.61
C LEU A 47 -3.39 -2.58 -9.14
N GLY A 48 -3.88 -1.74 -8.24
CA GLY A 48 -3.66 -1.87 -6.79
C GLY A 48 -4.22 -3.16 -6.20
N ARG A 49 -5.27 -3.75 -6.80
CA ARG A 49 -5.85 -5.01 -6.34
C ARG A 49 -5.19 -6.23 -6.96
N PHE A 50 -5.15 -6.29 -8.29
CA PHE A 50 -4.82 -7.52 -9.00
C PHE A 50 -3.33 -7.72 -9.18
N LEU A 51 -2.55 -6.66 -9.34
CA LEU A 51 -1.10 -6.81 -9.52
C LEU A 51 -0.41 -7.34 -8.24
N PRO A 52 -0.68 -6.82 -7.03
CA PRO A 52 -0.18 -7.43 -5.80
C PRO A 52 -0.68 -8.86 -5.60
N MET A 53 -1.93 -9.16 -5.95
CA MET A 53 -2.47 -10.52 -5.84
C MET A 53 -1.70 -11.51 -6.72
N VAL A 54 -1.40 -11.15 -7.97
CA VAL A 54 -0.57 -11.97 -8.87
C VAL A 54 0.82 -12.19 -8.27
N PHE A 55 1.46 -11.15 -7.74
CA PHE A 55 2.78 -11.28 -7.13
C PHE A 55 2.78 -12.14 -5.85
N VAL A 56 1.74 -12.01 -5.00
CA VAL A 56 1.58 -12.83 -3.80
C VAL A 56 1.36 -14.30 -4.16
N LEU A 57 0.56 -14.60 -5.19
CA LEU A 57 0.35 -15.97 -5.66
C LEU A 57 1.63 -16.57 -6.27
N ALA A 58 2.39 -15.78 -7.04
CA ALA A 58 3.69 -16.21 -7.56
C ALA A 58 4.69 -16.50 -6.44
N LEU A 59 4.74 -15.63 -5.41
CA LEU A 59 5.56 -15.84 -4.22
C LEU A 59 5.13 -17.10 -3.46
N ALA A 60 3.82 -17.34 -3.31
CA ALA A 60 3.30 -18.54 -2.66
C ALA A 60 3.72 -19.82 -3.41
N GLY A 61 3.67 -19.82 -4.75
CA GLY A 61 4.18 -20.92 -5.57
C GLY A 61 5.67 -21.17 -5.35
N SER A 62 6.48 -20.10 -5.36
CA SER A 62 7.92 -20.18 -5.10
C SER A 62 8.26 -20.70 -3.69
N LEU A 63 7.48 -20.33 -2.68
CA LEU A 63 7.66 -20.82 -1.30
C LEU A 63 7.18 -22.26 -1.13
N ALA A 64 6.16 -22.70 -1.86
CA ALA A 64 5.63 -24.06 -1.78
C ALA A 64 6.64 -25.13 -2.25
N GLU A 65 7.55 -24.77 -3.15
CA GLU A 65 8.63 -25.66 -3.62
C GLU A 65 9.79 -25.75 -2.61
N GLN A 66 9.87 -24.84 -1.65
CA GLN A 66 10.96 -24.78 -0.67
C GLN A 66 10.70 -25.73 0.50
N LYS A 67 11.78 -26.28 1.06
CA LYS A 67 11.73 -27.11 2.27
C LYS A 67 12.10 -26.26 3.49
N PRO A 68 11.35 -26.35 4.60
CA PRO A 68 11.73 -25.71 5.85
C PRO A 68 13.13 -26.16 6.30
N VAL A 69 13.97 -25.21 6.69
CA VAL A 69 15.33 -25.47 7.20
C VAL A 69 15.27 -25.47 8.73
N PRO A 70 15.99 -26.39 9.43
CA PRO A 70 16.05 -26.41 10.88
C PRO A 70 16.60 -25.10 11.47
N GLU A 71 16.15 -24.75 12.67
CA GLU A 71 16.68 -23.61 13.41
C GLU A 71 18.15 -23.83 13.81
N THR A 72 18.94 -22.76 13.72
CA THR A 72 20.37 -22.75 14.08
C THR A 72 20.66 -21.57 15.01
N ALA A 73 21.89 -21.49 15.53
CA ALA A 73 22.33 -20.35 16.32
C ALA A 73 22.27 -19.00 15.55
N GLY A 74 22.25 -19.04 14.21
CA GLY A 74 22.11 -17.84 13.36
C GLY A 74 20.66 -17.49 13.00
N THR A 75 19.66 -18.30 13.37
CA THR A 75 18.26 -18.07 13.01
C THR A 75 17.68 -16.92 13.85
N LEU A 76 17.22 -15.87 13.18
CA LEU A 76 16.56 -14.74 13.86
C LEU A 76 15.16 -15.13 14.33
N ARG A 77 14.87 -14.90 15.62
CA ARG A 77 13.55 -15.13 16.23
C ARG A 77 12.55 -14.05 15.82
N THR A 78 11.58 -14.42 14.98
CA THR A 78 10.53 -13.52 14.49
C THR A 78 9.35 -13.32 15.44
N ASP A 79 9.32 -14.08 16.55
CA ASP A 79 8.28 -14.04 17.60
C ASP A 79 8.60 -13.07 18.76
N LYS A 80 9.73 -12.37 18.70
CA LYS A 80 10.20 -11.48 19.78
C LYS A 80 9.91 -10.01 19.52
N PRO A 81 9.76 -9.19 20.59
CA PRO A 81 9.55 -7.75 20.44
C PRO A 81 10.60 -7.04 19.58
N LEU A 82 11.84 -7.54 19.56
CA LEU A 82 12.90 -7.02 18.70
C LEU A 82 12.51 -7.09 17.21
N TYR A 83 12.00 -8.23 16.76
CA TYR A 83 11.56 -8.38 15.37
C TYR A 83 10.31 -7.55 15.07
N THR A 84 9.39 -7.44 16.03
CA THR A 84 8.24 -6.53 15.91
C THR A 84 8.68 -5.08 15.73
N GLY A 85 9.65 -4.62 16.53
CA GLY A 85 10.21 -3.28 16.39
C GLY A 85 10.88 -3.05 15.04
N LEU A 86 11.65 -4.04 14.55
CA LEU A 86 12.23 -4.01 13.22
C LEU A 86 11.15 -3.90 12.13
N LEU A 87 10.12 -4.76 12.18
CA LEU A 87 9.04 -4.79 11.20
C LEU A 87 8.28 -3.45 11.16
N VAL A 88 7.88 -2.94 12.32
CA VAL A 88 7.17 -1.64 12.43
C VAL A 88 8.06 -0.51 11.92
N GLY A 89 9.34 -0.49 12.30
CA GLY A 89 10.30 0.50 11.84
C GLY A 89 10.46 0.49 10.32
N THR A 90 10.59 -0.69 9.71
CA THR A 90 10.65 -0.84 8.26
C THR A 90 9.41 -0.30 7.58
N ILE A 91 8.20 -0.63 8.07
CA ILE A 91 6.93 -0.14 7.50
C ILE A 91 6.86 1.40 7.58
N LEU A 92 7.19 1.98 8.73
CA LEU A 92 7.15 3.43 8.93
C LEU A 92 8.15 4.17 8.04
N ILE A 93 9.38 3.65 7.91
CA ILE A 93 10.42 4.27 7.08
C ILE A 93 10.02 4.22 5.61
N ILE A 94 9.62 3.06 5.09
CA ILE A 94 9.23 2.91 3.68
C ILE A 94 8.04 3.82 3.37
N THR A 95 7.01 3.81 4.22
CA THR A 95 5.81 4.64 4.03
C THR A 95 6.16 6.12 4.11
N GLY A 96 6.93 6.54 5.13
CA GLY A 96 7.34 7.92 5.32
C GLY A 96 8.13 8.44 4.13
N LEU A 97 9.18 7.73 3.70
CA LEU A 97 10.01 8.14 2.56
C LEU A 97 9.24 8.19 1.24
N THR A 98 8.18 7.40 1.09
CA THR A 98 7.33 7.39 -0.11
C THR A 98 6.38 8.59 -0.14
N TYR A 99 5.81 8.98 1.01
CA TYR A 99 4.75 10.00 1.07
C TYR A 99 5.21 11.37 1.58
N PHE A 100 6.38 11.51 2.21
CA PHE A 100 6.87 12.80 2.72
C PHE A 100 7.03 13.90 1.65
N PRO A 101 7.43 13.61 0.40
CA PRO A 101 7.53 14.65 -0.63
C PRO A 101 6.19 15.10 -1.22
N ALA A 102 5.13 14.29 -1.03
CA ALA A 102 3.79 14.57 -1.58
C ALA A 102 3.12 15.68 -0.77
#